data_AF-A0A422NUE1-F1
#
_entry.id   AF-A0A422NUE1-F1
#
_cell.length_a   1.000
_cell.length_b   1.000
_cell.length_c   1.000
_cell.angle_alpha   90.00
_cell.angle_beta   90.00
_cell.angle_gamma   90.00
#
_symmetry.space_group_name_H-M   'P 1'
#
loop_
_entity.id
_entity.type
_entity.pdbx_description
1 polymer ?
#
loop_
_entity_poly.entity_id
_entity_poly.type
_entity_poly.pdbx_seq_one_letter_code
_entity_poly.pdbx_strand_id
1 'polypeptide(L)'
;MEYADALLRLSDAEREELDLLLAALRVSEYTDDVDDIRRPSSREERMYGAMREFFGTALGLAIAAGSVPRGVREELAGGHKGVWLTLRVLVGLFEIFRRHKRLNPFSNRSEFGKLTMLLQDAQKRAVQERLQTSKSLVAPLQTVGAELRRVGAEALLAGGDVAEYLRAQGAEKAALLQRMLELHGGGGGGPAVERCLRSIDDVVHFIEENVRPLRWLRRILDEEFLPHPTDPERNLAIHAGLHGARLSHDHVRHCQYVAESLTLWENVQRHIFEFWQVAEDDMLLDGGGHYNFVNTGQGHHRLCGAKKSFARMARAVAEAERAEGGWVGIKVIHLGDRDVPNPLVFIDKYTVVPRIVQPIMHTVLELESIFAPGSPETYPGLRNLLRAKFHSYPALRTMILADFFRHAFDGSGDDGGNCIDGRLTSAWNWCHQLEKKPYYDAFVLTEFKGFD
;
A
#
# COMPACT_ATOMS: atom_id res chain seq x y z
N MET A 1 16.61 0.59 2.46
CA MET A 1 15.96 0.77 3.77
C MET A 1 16.96 0.30 4.81
N GLU A 2 17.25 1.14 5.80
CA GLU A 2 18.03 0.72 6.95
C GLU A 2 17.16 -0.21 7.81
N TYR A 3 17.70 -1.35 8.27
CA TYR A 3 16.91 -2.32 9.06
C TYR A 3 16.32 -1.71 10.34
N ALA A 4 16.95 -0.67 10.89
CA ALA A 4 16.47 0.06 12.05
C ALA A 4 15.12 0.77 11.82
N ASP A 5 14.83 1.16 10.58
CA ASP A 5 13.61 1.89 10.21
C ASP A 5 12.43 0.96 9.88
N ALA A 6 12.67 -0.36 9.83
CA ALA A 6 11.61 -1.34 9.62
C ALA A 6 10.54 -1.21 10.72
N LEU A 7 9.27 -1.19 10.31
CA LEU A 7 8.14 -1.13 11.24
C LEU A 7 8.04 -2.44 12.03
N LEU A 8 7.84 -2.32 13.33
CA LEU A 8 7.74 -3.50 14.20
C LEU A 8 6.41 -4.21 13.96
N ARG A 9 6.42 -5.52 13.69
CA ARG A 9 5.19 -6.32 13.54
C ARG A 9 4.37 -6.29 14.83
N LEU A 10 3.04 -6.38 14.77
CA LEU A 10 2.21 -6.39 15.98
C LEU A 10 2.46 -7.61 16.87
N SER A 11 2.39 -7.43 18.19
CA SER A 11 2.30 -8.53 19.16
C SER A 11 0.86 -9.08 19.22
N ASP A 12 0.64 -10.22 19.88
CA ASP A 12 -0.71 -10.77 20.05
C ASP A 12 -1.62 -9.84 20.85
N ALA A 13 -1.11 -9.21 21.91
CA ALA A 13 -1.85 -8.20 22.66
C ALA A 13 -2.22 -6.98 21.80
N GLU A 14 -1.32 -6.50 20.95
CA GLU A 14 -1.61 -5.39 20.04
C GLU A 14 -2.63 -5.76 18.95
N ARG A 15 -2.71 -7.05 18.56
CA ARG A 15 -3.74 -7.54 17.62
C ARG A 15 -5.13 -7.50 18.26
N GLU A 16 -5.25 -7.91 19.52
CA GLU A 16 -6.50 -7.80 20.27
C GLU A 16 -6.94 -6.32 20.40
N GLU A 17 -5.99 -5.43 20.71
CA GLU A 17 -6.23 -3.99 20.78
C GLU A 17 -6.65 -3.39 19.41
N LEU A 18 -6.03 -3.85 18.33
CA LEU A 18 -6.41 -3.48 16.97
C LEU A 18 -7.86 -3.87 16.66
N ASP A 19 -8.26 -5.10 16.99
CA ASP A 19 -9.63 -5.58 16.72
C ASP A 19 -10.69 -4.74 17.44
N LEU A 20 -10.42 -4.32 18.68
CA LEU A 20 -11.29 -3.42 19.44
C LEU A 20 -11.41 -2.04 18.78
N LEU A 21 -10.29 -1.46 18.34
CA LEU A 21 -10.29 -0.17 17.63
C LEU A 21 -11.02 -0.27 16.29
N LEU A 22 -10.81 -1.34 15.52
CA LEU A 22 -11.52 -1.58 14.28
C LEU A 22 -13.03 -1.73 14.50
N ALA A 23 -13.45 -2.44 15.55
CA ALA A 23 -14.86 -2.54 15.93
C ALA A 23 -15.45 -1.16 16.25
N ALA A 24 -14.74 -0.32 17.00
CA ALA A 24 -15.17 1.05 17.30
C ALA A 24 -15.26 1.92 16.03
N LEU A 25 -14.29 1.82 15.12
CA LEU A 25 -14.27 2.58 13.87
C LEU A 25 -15.40 2.13 12.93
N ARG A 26 -15.73 0.85 12.88
CA ARG A 26 -16.82 0.33 12.02
C ARG A 26 -18.18 0.89 12.38
N VAL A 27 -18.48 1.06 13.66
CA VAL A 27 -19.74 1.66 14.13
C VAL A 27 -19.72 3.18 14.18
N SER A 28 -18.57 3.80 13.89
CA SER A 28 -18.44 5.25 13.87
C SER A 28 -18.85 5.83 12.51
N GLU A 29 -19.80 6.77 12.54
CA GLU A 29 -20.26 7.58 11.41
C GLU A 29 -19.46 8.90 11.27
N TYR A 30 -18.21 8.93 11.77
CA TYR A 30 -17.43 10.16 11.92
C TYR A 30 -17.36 11.01 10.64
N THR A 31 -16.96 10.40 9.52
CA THR A 31 -16.84 11.10 8.24
C THR A 31 -18.19 11.53 7.71
N ASP A 32 -19.21 10.68 7.86
CA ASP A 32 -20.56 10.92 7.35
C ASP A 32 -21.22 12.08 8.10
N ASP A 33 -20.99 12.21 9.41
CA ASP A 33 -21.50 13.33 10.19
C ASP A 33 -20.69 14.62 10.02
N VAL A 34 -19.35 14.53 10.04
CA VAL A 34 -18.50 15.72 9.96
C VAL A 34 -18.52 16.34 8.56
N ASP A 35 -18.53 15.52 7.52
CA ASP A 35 -18.39 15.98 6.14
C ASP A 35 -19.75 16.16 5.41
N ASP A 36 -20.89 15.93 6.08
CA ASP A 36 -22.20 16.29 5.53
C ASP A 36 -22.42 17.81 5.49
N ILE A 37 -22.43 18.36 4.26
CA ILE A 37 -22.67 19.77 3.95
C ILE A 37 -24.10 20.24 4.25
N ARG A 38 -25.06 19.32 4.45
CA ARG A 38 -26.48 19.64 4.64
C ARG A 38 -26.83 19.87 6.11
N ARG A 39 -25.91 19.57 7.04
CA ARG A 39 -26.15 19.69 8.48
C ARG A 39 -26.17 21.16 8.93
N PRO A 40 -27.13 21.56 9.79
CA PRO A 40 -27.30 22.96 10.20
C PRO A 40 -26.30 23.43 11.27
N SER A 41 -25.67 22.51 12.01
CA SER A 41 -24.65 22.84 13.03
C SER A 41 -23.32 23.22 12.38
N SER A 42 -22.46 23.93 13.11
CA SER A 42 -21.10 24.18 12.62
C SER A 42 -20.33 22.87 12.49
N ARG A 43 -19.42 22.81 11.52
CA ARG A 43 -18.61 21.61 11.28
C ARG A 43 -17.73 21.26 12.49
N GLU A 44 -17.21 22.26 13.19
CA GLU A 44 -16.40 22.07 14.41
C GLU A 44 -17.21 21.49 15.57
N GLU A 45 -18.50 21.86 15.70
CA GLU A 45 -19.38 21.25 16.69
C GLU A 45 -19.56 19.76 16.42
N ARG A 46 -19.75 19.38 15.15
CA ARG A 46 -19.88 17.98 14.74
C ARG A 46 -18.60 17.20 14.96
N MET A 47 -17.44 17.78 14.63
CA MET A 47 -16.13 17.19 14.89
C MET A 47 -16.00 16.82 16.38
N TYR A 48 -16.27 17.77 17.28
CA TYR A 48 -16.15 17.55 18.71
C TYR A 48 -17.14 16.49 19.22
N GLY A 49 -18.41 16.57 18.81
CA GLY A 49 -19.43 15.59 19.20
C GLY A 49 -19.06 14.17 18.78
N ALA A 50 -18.75 13.99 17.49
CA ALA A 50 -18.40 12.69 16.92
C ALA A 50 -17.09 12.12 17.50
N MET A 51 -16.07 12.96 17.76
CA MET A 51 -14.85 12.52 18.45
C MET A 51 -15.14 12.03 19.86
N ARG A 52 -15.96 12.74 20.64
CA ARG A 52 -16.29 12.33 22.01
C ARG A 52 -17.04 11.02 22.06
N GLU A 53 -17.99 10.83 21.16
CA GLU A 53 -18.71 9.56 21.02
C GLU A 53 -17.75 8.43 20.68
N PHE A 54 -16.94 8.60 19.63
CA PHE A 54 -15.96 7.60 19.22
C PHE A 54 -14.95 7.27 20.33
N PHE A 55 -14.40 8.29 21.02
CA PHE A 55 -13.46 8.10 22.13
C PHE A 55 -14.10 7.36 23.30
N GLY A 56 -15.36 7.67 23.61
CA GLY A 56 -16.14 6.96 24.63
C GLY A 56 -16.33 5.48 24.28
N THR A 57 -16.69 5.19 23.03
CA THR A 57 -16.88 3.82 22.52
C THR A 57 -15.58 3.02 22.54
N ALA A 58 -14.50 3.56 21.97
CA ALA A 58 -13.20 2.89 21.93
C ALA A 58 -12.65 2.62 23.34
N LEU A 59 -12.76 3.59 24.25
CA LEU A 59 -12.37 3.41 25.64
C LEU A 59 -13.24 2.37 26.36
N GLY A 60 -14.56 2.41 26.15
CA GLY A 60 -15.49 1.45 26.74
C GLY A 60 -15.16 0.01 26.34
N LEU A 61 -14.87 -0.22 25.07
CA LEU A 61 -14.43 -1.52 24.55
C LEU A 61 -13.09 -1.95 25.16
N ALA A 62 -12.10 -1.06 25.21
CA ALA A 62 -10.79 -1.35 25.82
C ALA A 62 -10.90 -1.72 27.31
N ILE A 63 -11.78 -1.05 28.06
CA ILE A 63 -12.04 -1.38 29.48
C ILE A 63 -12.73 -2.74 29.60
N ALA A 64 -13.77 -2.98 28.79
CA ALA A 64 -14.55 -4.21 28.83
C ALA A 64 -13.71 -5.44 28.47
N ALA A 65 -12.78 -5.31 27.52
CA ALA A 65 -11.84 -6.35 27.14
C ALA A 65 -10.72 -6.57 28.17
N GLY A 66 -10.57 -5.70 29.16
CA GLY A 66 -9.50 -5.80 30.16
C GLY A 66 -8.12 -5.37 29.65
N SER A 67 -8.04 -4.82 28.43
CA SER A 67 -6.81 -4.29 27.80
C SER A 67 -6.23 -3.07 28.51
N VAL A 68 -6.97 -2.52 29.46
CA VAL A 68 -6.58 -1.33 30.23
C VAL A 68 -5.99 -1.72 31.60
N PRO A 69 -4.84 -1.15 32.02
CA PRO A 69 -4.23 -1.45 33.30
C PRO A 69 -5.19 -1.33 34.49
N ARG A 70 -5.01 -2.18 35.51
CA ARG A 70 -5.90 -2.22 36.67
C ARG A 70 -6.05 -0.87 37.37
N GLY A 71 -4.94 -0.14 37.57
CA GLY A 71 -4.98 1.20 38.18
C GLY A 71 -5.81 2.20 37.38
N VAL A 72 -5.80 2.13 36.04
CA VAL A 72 -6.64 2.97 35.18
C VAL A 72 -8.12 2.61 35.35
N ARG A 73 -8.44 1.31 35.44
CA ARG A 73 -9.82 0.85 35.68
C ARG A 73 -10.34 1.31 37.03
N GLU A 74 -9.51 1.25 38.07
CA GLU A 74 -9.85 1.70 39.43
C GLU A 74 -10.07 3.23 39.50
N GLU A 75 -9.24 4.03 38.81
CA GLU A 75 -9.44 5.48 38.70
C GLU A 75 -10.75 5.84 38.00
N LEU A 76 -11.05 5.15 36.89
CA LEU A 76 -12.30 5.36 36.14
C LEU A 76 -13.54 4.93 36.93
N ALA A 77 -13.47 3.79 37.64
CA ALA A 77 -14.53 3.32 38.53
C ALA A 77 -14.76 4.27 39.72
N GLY A 78 -13.71 4.92 40.20
CA GLY A 78 -13.76 5.97 41.23
C GLY A 78 -14.30 7.32 40.75
N GLY A 79 -14.86 7.41 39.54
CA GLY A 79 -15.47 8.63 38.99
C GLY A 79 -14.47 9.63 38.40
N HIS A 80 -13.17 9.33 38.41
CA HIS A 80 -12.15 10.18 37.81
C HIS A 80 -12.07 9.90 36.30
N LYS A 81 -12.95 10.56 35.54
CA LYS A 81 -12.89 10.60 34.07
C LYS A 81 -11.76 11.52 33.61
N GLY A 82 -10.53 11.18 33.95
CA GLY A 82 -9.37 11.93 33.51
C GLY A 82 -9.29 11.85 31.99
N VAL A 83 -9.63 12.92 31.28
CA VAL A 83 -9.46 13.09 29.83
C VAL A 83 -8.08 12.57 29.41
N TRP A 84 -7.05 12.89 30.20
CA TRP A 84 -5.67 12.44 29.98
C TRP A 84 -5.49 10.92 29.90
N LEU A 85 -6.18 10.15 30.76
CA LEU A 85 -6.08 8.70 30.83
C LEU A 85 -6.71 8.04 29.58
N THR A 86 -7.84 8.59 29.14
CA THR A 86 -8.49 8.24 27.87
C THR A 86 -7.56 8.50 26.69
N LEU A 87 -6.92 9.67 26.64
CA LEU A 87 -6.02 10.00 25.53
C LEU A 87 -4.81 9.08 25.46
N ARG A 88 -4.25 8.63 26.60
CA ARG A 88 -3.10 7.70 26.57
C ARG A 88 -3.46 6.35 25.96
N VAL A 89 -4.63 5.81 26.28
CA VAL A 89 -5.12 4.56 25.67
C VAL A 89 -5.31 4.77 24.17
N LEU A 90 -6.01 5.83 23.77
CA LEU A 90 -6.31 6.11 22.37
C LEU A 90 -5.06 6.32 21.52
N VAL A 91 -4.05 7.05 22.03
CA VAL A 91 -2.78 7.26 21.32
C VAL A 91 -2.09 5.93 21.00
N GLY A 92 -2.11 4.96 21.93
CA GLY A 92 -1.58 3.62 21.70
C GLY A 92 -2.36 2.88 20.62
N LEU A 93 -3.70 2.86 20.73
CA LEU A 93 -4.57 2.22 19.73
C LEU A 93 -4.37 2.82 18.33
N PHE A 94 -4.28 4.14 18.21
CA PHE A 94 -4.06 4.82 16.93
C PHE A 94 -2.68 4.51 16.34
N GLU A 95 -1.62 4.45 17.16
CA GLU A 95 -0.30 4.01 16.71
C GLU A 95 -0.34 2.58 16.16
N ILE A 96 -0.98 1.65 16.89
CA ILE A 96 -1.13 0.25 16.50
C ILE A 96 -1.82 0.14 15.15
N PHE A 97 -2.95 0.83 14.95
CA PHE A 97 -3.66 0.75 13.68
C PHE A 97 -2.89 1.41 12.53
N ARG A 98 -2.23 2.55 12.77
CA ARG A 98 -1.38 3.18 11.76
C ARG A 98 -0.22 2.28 11.36
N ARG A 99 0.47 1.65 12.32
CA ARG A 99 1.54 0.67 12.05
C ARG A 99 1.03 -0.57 11.32
N HIS A 100 -0.11 -1.12 11.75
CA HIS A 100 -0.76 -2.23 11.07
C HIS A 100 -1.09 -1.89 9.62
N LYS A 101 -1.72 -0.74 9.37
CA LYS A 101 -2.10 -0.32 8.02
C LYS A 101 -0.90 -0.21 7.10
N ARG A 102 0.21 0.37 7.57
CA ARG A 102 1.42 0.48 6.75
C ARG A 102 2.03 -0.88 6.42
N LEU A 103 2.03 -1.82 7.37
CA LEU A 103 2.46 -3.21 7.16
C LEU A 103 1.48 -4.05 6.32
N ASN A 104 0.22 -3.63 6.25
CA ASN A 104 -0.87 -4.36 5.58
C ASN A 104 -1.72 -3.36 4.77
N PRO A 105 -1.17 -2.74 3.72
CA PRO A 105 -1.81 -1.57 3.10
C PRO A 105 -3.13 -1.90 2.41
N PHE A 106 -3.44 -3.17 2.19
CA PHE A 106 -4.71 -3.66 1.64
C PHE A 106 -5.84 -3.79 2.67
N SER A 107 -5.54 -3.84 3.97
CA SER A 107 -6.55 -4.06 5.01
C SER A 107 -7.23 -2.76 5.43
N ASN A 108 -8.48 -2.84 5.90
CA ASN A 108 -9.16 -1.79 6.67
C ASN A 108 -9.14 -0.39 6.02
N ARG A 109 -9.33 -0.30 4.69
CA ARG A 109 -9.25 0.96 3.92
C ARG A 109 -10.22 2.02 4.44
N SER A 110 -11.47 1.66 4.71
CA SER A 110 -12.51 2.57 5.20
C SER A 110 -12.19 3.06 6.61
N GLU A 111 -11.89 2.14 7.52
CA GLU A 111 -11.58 2.44 8.92
C GLU A 111 -10.33 3.32 9.03
N PHE A 112 -9.30 3.06 8.21
CA PHE A 112 -8.09 3.86 8.21
C PHE A 112 -8.33 5.27 7.66
N GLY A 113 -9.17 5.40 6.63
CA GLY A 113 -9.61 6.70 6.12
C GLY A 113 -10.33 7.51 7.20
N LYS A 114 -11.28 6.89 7.91
CA LYS A 114 -11.98 7.49 9.05
C LYS A 114 -11.02 7.95 10.14
N LEU A 115 -10.09 7.10 10.56
CA LEU A 115 -9.09 7.45 11.58
C LEU A 115 -8.21 8.61 11.11
N THR A 116 -7.70 8.58 9.87
CA THR A 116 -6.81 9.62 9.35
C THR A 116 -7.52 10.97 9.30
N MET A 117 -8.78 11.01 8.83
CA MET A 117 -9.60 12.22 8.80
C MET A 117 -9.89 12.75 10.21
N LEU A 118 -10.19 11.87 11.16
CA LEU A 118 -10.36 12.23 12.57
C LEU A 118 -9.08 12.82 13.16
N LEU A 119 -7.93 12.17 12.93
CA LEU A 119 -6.63 12.63 13.44
C LEU A 119 -6.21 13.96 12.81
N GLN A 120 -6.54 14.18 11.54
CA GLN A 120 -6.33 15.46 10.85
C GLN A 120 -7.16 16.57 11.51
N ASP A 121 -8.44 16.32 11.82
CA ASP A 121 -9.28 17.28 12.54
C ASP A 121 -8.81 17.51 13.98
N ALA A 122 -8.24 16.50 14.63
CA ALA A 122 -7.69 16.60 15.98
C ALA A 122 -6.43 17.49 16.06
N GLN A 123 -5.84 17.85 14.92
CA GLN A 123 -4.76 18.84 14.86
C GLN A 123 -5.25 20.28 14.92
N LYS A 124 -6.55 20.54 14.74
CA LYS A 124 -7.09 21.90 14.78
C LYS A 124 -7.06 22.44 16.21
N ARG A 125 -6.52 23.66 16.36
CA ARG A 125 -6.40 24.32 17.67
C ARG A 125 -7.74 24.40 18.43
N ALA A 126 -8.82 24.80 17.75
CA ALA A 126 -10.16 24.88 18.37
C ALA A 126 -10.66 23.52 18.88
N VAL A 127 -10.32 22.42 18.19
CA VAL A 127 -10.67 21.07 18.59
C VAL A 127 -9.81 20.62 19.79
N GLN A 128 -8.51 20.90 19.77
CA GLN A 128 -7.58 20.58 20.87
C GLN A 128 -7.96 21.30 22.17
N GLU A 129 -8.25 22.60 22.09
CA GLU A 129 -8.70 23.40 23.24
C GLU A 129 -9.97 22.82 23.85
N ARG A 130 -10.93 22.43 23.01
CA ARG A 130 -12.22 21.91 23.46
C ARG A 130 -12.14 20.48 24.01
N LEU A 131 -11.29 19.64 23.43
CA LEU A 131 -10.97 18.31 23.94
C LEU A 131 -10.01 18.35 25.15
N GLN A 132 -9.51 19.54 25.52
CA GLN A 132 -8.53 19.74 26.58
C GLN A 132 -7.26 18.89 26.37
N THR A 133 -6.82 18.77 25.12
CA THR A 133 -5.61 18.01 24.75
C THR A 133 -4.46 18.99 24.53
N SER A 134 -3.38 18.85 25.31
CA SER A 134 -2.14 19.60 25.08
C SER A 134 -1.12 18.82 24.24
N LYS A 135 -1.42 17.56 23.90
CA LYS A 135 -0.54 16.66 23.16
C LYS A 135 -1.25 16.11 21.93
N SER A 136 -0.46 15.89 20.87
CA SER A 136 -0.93 15.24 19.66
C SER A 136 -1.44 13.83 19.96
N LEU A 137 -2.54 13.45 19.30
CA LEU A 137 -3.04 12.08 19.29
C LEU A 137 -2.25 11.15 18.36
N VAL A 138 -1.22 11.68 17.71
CA VAL A 138 -0.40 11.00 16.71
C VAL A 138 0.97 10.71 17.35
N ALA A 139 1.18 9.47 17.81
CA ALA A 139 2.48 9.02 18.27
C ALA A 139 3.38 8.60 17.09
N PRO A 140 4.72 8.69 17.24
CA PRO A 140 5.66 8.02 16.35
C PRO A 140 5.38 6.51 16.30
N LEU A 141 5.53 5.90 15.12
CA LEU A 141 5.36 4.47 14.98
C LEU A 141 6.52 3.70 15.60
N GLN A 142 6.24 2.52 16.15
CA GLN A 142 7.29 1.65 16.66
C GLN A 142 8.11 1.02 15.52
N THR A 143 9.43 1.12 15.63
CA THR A 143 10.39 0.54 14.69
C THR A 143 11.28 -0.49 15.38
N VAL A 144 11.90 -1.34 14.57
CA VAL A 144 12.92 -2.30 15.01
C VAL A 144 14.04 -1.60 15.77
N GLY A 145 14.55 -0.48 15.27
CA GLY A 145 15.61 0.27 15.93
C GLY A 145 15.19 0.82 17.31
N ALA A 146 13.94 1.26 17.46
CA ALA A 146 13.42 1.71 18.75
C ALA A 146 13.32 0.56 19.78
N GLU A 147 12.85 -0.61 19.33
CA GLU A 147 12.70 -1.79 20.19
C GLU A 147 14.04 -2.40 20.58
N LEU A 148 15.01 -2.47 19.66
CA LEU A 148 16.37 -2.94 19.97
C LEU A 148 17.08 -2.02 20.96
N ARG A 149 16.91 -0.69 20.82
CA ARG A 149 17.41 0.28 21.84
C ARG A 149 16.78 0.05 23.21
N ARG A 150 15.49 -0.28 23.25
CA ARG A 150 14.77 -0.53 24.51
C ARG A 150 15.32 -1.77 25.25
N VAL A 151 15.77 -2.79 24.52
CA VAL A 151 16.31 -4.04 25.09
C VAL A 151 17.85 -4.10 25.12
N GLY A 152 18.55 -3.07 24.64
CA GLY A 152 20.02 -3.04 24.61
C GLY A 152 20.66 -4.00 23.59
N ALA A 153 19.97 -4.25 22.48
CA ALA A 153 20.36 -5.22 21.45
C ALA A 153 20.68 -4.57 20.08
N GLU A 154 21.04 -3.29 20.05
CA GLU A 154 21.33 -2.54 18.81
C GLU A 154 22.47 -3.15 17.99
N ALA A 155 23.41 -3.83 18.67
CA ALA A 155 24.52 -4.54 18.03
C ALA A 155 24.05 -5.60 17.02
N LEU A 156 22.81 -6.09 17.13
CA LEU A 156 22.18 -6.99 16.16
C LEU A 156 22.25 -6.44 14.73
N LEU A 157 22.10 -5.12 14.57
CA LEU A 157 22.05 -4.47 13.26
C LEU A 157 23.44 -4.10 12.70
N ALA A 158 24.50 -4.20 13.51
CA ALA A 158 25.84 -3.80 13.11
C ALA A 158 26.59 -4.88 12.30
N GLY A 159 26.14 -6.14 12.37
CA GLY A 159 26.75 -7.28 11.70
C GLY A 159 26.13 -7.63 10.34
N GLY A 160 26.82 -8.50 9.58
CA GLY A 160 26.30 -9.07 8.33
C GLY A 160 25.24 -10.18 8.52
N ASP A 161 25.06 -10.64 9.77
CA ASP A 161 24.23 -11.79 10.13
C ASP A 161 22.75 -11.60 9.74
N VAL A 162 22.22 -10.37 9.83
CA VAL A 162 20.83 -10.08 9.40
C VAL A 162 20.67 -10.32 7.89
N ALA A 163 21.65 -9.91 7.08
CA ALA A 163 21.59 -10.12 5.62
C ALA A 163 21.77 -11.59 5.24
N GLU A 164 22.48 -12.38 6.05
CA GLU A 164 22.56 -13.84 5.92
C GLU A 164 21.21 -14.49 6.28
N TYR A 165 20.63 -14.11 7.43
CA TYR A 165 19.32 -14.57 7.87
C TYR A 165 18.21 -14.33 6.85
N LEU A 166 18.18 -13.16 6.21
CA LEU A 166 17.18 -12.81 5.19
C LEU A 166 17.30 -13.65 3.90
N ARG A 167 18.51 -14.13 3.58
CA ARG A 167 18.76 -14.98 2.39
C ARG A 167 18.52 -16.45 2.67
N ALA A 168 18.73 -16.89 3.91
CA ALA A 168 18.57 -18.27 4.32
C ALA A 168 17.11 -18.75 4.22
N GLN A 169 16.93 -20.06 4.05
CA GLN A 169 15.63 -20.72 3.97
C GLN A 169 15.61 -22.01 4.82
N GLY A 170 14.41 -22.47 5.19
CA GLY A 170 14.23 -23.74 5.89
C GLY A 170 15.08 -23.89 7.17
N ALA A 171 15.78 -25.02 7.29
CA ALA A 171 16.55 -25.37 8.48
C ALA A 171 17.73 -24.40 8.75
N GLU A 172 18.34 -23.86 7.71
CA GLU A 172 19.43 -22.88 7.82
C GLU A 172 18.94 -21.59 8.47
N LYS A 173 17.79 -21.06 8.01
CA LYS A 173 17.18 -19.85 8.58
C LYS A 173 16.84 -20.04 10.06
N ALA A 174 16.34 -21.23 10.43
CA ALA A 174 16.04 -21.56 11.82
C ALA A 174 17.30 -21.61 12.69
N ALA A 175 18.41 -22.16 12.19
CA ALA A 175 19.68 -22.20 12.91
C ALA A 175 20.28 -20.80 13.11
N LEU A 176 20.25 -19.95 12.08
CA LEU A 176 20.70 -18.55 12.18
C LEU A 176 19.86 -17.76 13.17
N LEU A 177 18.54 -17.93 13.16
CA LEU A 177 17.65 -17.30 14.14
C LEU A 177 18.05 -17.69 15.57
N GLN A 178 18.24 -18.99 15.86
CA GLN A 178 18.64 -19.44 17.19
C GLN A 178 19.98 -18.85 17.63
N ARG A 179 20.99 -18.88 16.75
CA ARG A 179 22.30 -18.26 17.02
C ARG A 179 22.18 -16.77 17.36
N MET A 180 21.37 -16.02 16.62
CA MET A 180 21.18 -14.59 16.86
C MET A 180 20.43 -14.32 18.17
N LEU A 181 19.49 -15.19 18.56
CA LEU A 181 18.79 -15.11 19.84
C LEU A 181 19.73 -15.41 21.02
N GLU A 182 20.64 -16.37 20.88
CA GLU A 182 21.66 -16.66 21.91
C GLU A 182 22.62 -15.48 22.11
N LEU A 183 23.03 -14.82 21.02
CA LEU A 183 23.99 -13.72 21.05
C LEU A 183 23.37 -12.40 21.54
N HIS A 184 22.13 -12.09 21.14
CA HIS A 184 21.52 -10.78 21.35
C HIS A 184 20.30 -10.80 22.28
N GLY A 185 19.77 -11.97 22.62
CA GLY A 185 18.56 -12.15 23.44
C GLY A 185 18.80 -12.22 24.94
N GLY A 186 19.97 -11.83 25.43
CA GLY A 186 20.33 -11.84 26.85
C GLY A 186 19.34 -11.06 27.74
N GLY A 187 19.28 -11.40 29.03
CA GLY A 187 18.46 -10.66 30.01
C GLY A 187 16.95 -10.71 29.79
N GLY A 188 16.44 -11.71 29.05
CA GLY A 188 15.01 -11.83 28.73
C GLY A 188 14.58 -11.07 27.47
N GLY A 189 15.52 -10.51 26.71
CA GLY A 189 15.28 -9.80 25.45
C GLY A 189 14.99 -10.70 24.24
N GLY A 190 15.16 -12.02 24.37
CA GLY A 190 14.95 -13.00 23.29
C GLY A 190 13.66 -12.80 22.48
N PRO A 191 12.47 -12.71 23.11
CA PRO A 191 11.23 -12.49 22.38
C PRO A 191 11.19 -11.16 21.60
N ALA A 192 11.80 -10.10 22.13
CA ALA A 192 11.86 -8.81 21.44
C ALA A 192 12.82 -8.85 20.24
N VAL A 193 13.96 -9.51 20.38
CA VAL A 193 14.92 -9.73 19.29
C VAL A 193 14.30 -10.59 18.19
N GLU A 194 13.62 -11.67 18.54
CA GLU A 194 12.91 -12.50 17.57
C GLU A 194 11.87 -11.68 16.79
N ARG A 195 11.06 -10.90 17.52
CA ARG A 195 10.06 -10.01 16.91
C ARG A 195 10.72 -9.01 15.96
N CYS A 196 11.86 -8.45 16.32
CA CYS A 196 12.63 -7.54 15.46
C CYS A 196 13.11 -8.22 14.17
N LEU A 197 13.76 -9.39 14.27
CA LEU A 197 14.23 -10.15 13.12
C LEU A 197 13.09 -10.51 12.16
N ARG A 198 11.98 -11.01 12.71
CA ARG A 198 10.80 -11.33 11.91
C ARG A 198 10.15 -10.09 11.29
N SER A 199 10.23 -8.93 11.95
CA SER A 199 9.70 -7.67 11.38
C SER A 199 10.53 -7.21 10.18
N ILE A 200 11.86 -7.33 10.26
CA ILE A 200 12.75 -7.05 9.13
C ILE A 200 12.43 -8.01 7.97
N ASP A 201 12.30 -9.30 8.27
CA ASP A 201 11.97 -10.34 7.29
C ASP A 201 10.63 -10.06 6.59
N ASP A 202 9.57 -9.79 7.37
CA ASP A 202 8.23 -9.45 6.85
C ASP A 202 8.32 -8.23 5.90
N VAL A 203 9.02 -7.16 6.29
CA VAL A 203 9.16 -5.92 5.48
C VAL A 203 9.97 -6.16 4.21
N VAL A 204 11.09 -6.88 4.29
CA VAL A 204 11.93 -7.20 3.13
C VAL A 204 11.17 -8.08 2.15
N HIS A 205 10.48 -9.10 2.66
CA HIS A 205 9.67 -9.99 1.84
C HIS A 205 8.52 -9.25 1.16
N PHE A 206 7.78 -8.42 1.90
CA PHE A 206 6.70 -7.60 1.36
C PHE A 206 7.17 -6.69 0.21
N ILE A 207 8.32 -6.03 0.37
CA ILE A 207 8.89 -5.19 -0.69
C ILE A 207 9.27 -6.05 -1.90
N GLU A 208 9.95 -7.17 -1.69
CA GLU A 208 10.41 -8.03 -2.78
C GLU A 208 9.24 -8.64 -3.57
N GLU A 209 8.18 -9.08 -2.88
CA GLU A 209 6.95 -9.59 -3.52
C GLU A 209 6.28 -8.52 -4.39
N ASN A 210 6.28 -7.25 -3.96
CA ASN A 210 5.67 -6.15 -4.72
C ASN A 210 6.50 -5.71 -5.93
N VAL A 211 7.83 -5.79 -5.86
CA VAL A 211 8.73 -5.37 -6.96
C VAL A 211 9.00 -6.48 -7.97
N ARG A 212 8.93 -7.76 -7.57
CA ARG A 212 9.24 -8.91 -8.42
C ARG A 212 8.42 -8.94 -9.72
N PRO A 213 7.08 -8.76 -9.71
CA PRO A 213 6.29 -8.77 -10.94
C PRO A 213 6.66 -7.63 -11.89
N LEU A 214 7.02 -6.46 -11.35
CA LEU A 214 7.43 -5.29 -12.14
C LEU A 214 8.75 -5.56 -12.86
N ARG A 215 9.77 -6.10 -12.15
CA ARG A 215 11.04 -6.50 -12.76
C ARG A 215 10.86 -7.61 -13.80
N TRP A 216 9.98 -8.58 -13.52
CA TRP A 216 9.67 -9.65 -14.44
C TRP A 216 9.03 -9.14 -15.75
N LEU A 217 8.04 -8.24 -15.64
CA LEU A 217 7.42 -7.60 -16.81
C LEU A 217 8.42 -6.78 -17.64
N ARG A 218 9.28 -5.98 -16.98
CA ARG A 218 10.33 -5.21 -17.66
C ARG A 218 11.29 -6.10 -18.43
N ARG A 219 11.75 -7.17 -17.80
CA ARG A 219 12.63 -8.15 -18.46
C ARG A 219 11.98 -8.75 -19.71
N ILE A 220 10.70 -9.13 -19.64
CA ILE A 220 10.00 -9.67 -20.80
C ILE A 220 9.86 -8.62 -21.90
N LEU A 221 9.51 -7.38 -21.54
CA LEU A 221 9.43 -6.29 -22.51
C LEU A 221 10.74 -6.11 -23.27
N ASP A 222 11.87 -6.08 -22.55
CA ASP A 222 13.20 -5.88 -23.12
C ASP A 222 13.71 -7.07 -23.93
N GLU A 223 13.46 -8.30 -23.46
CA GLU A 223 13.98 -9.52 -24.09
C GLU A 223 13.09 -10.04 -25.23
N GLU A 224 11.77 -9.90 -25.12
CA GLU A 224 10.81 -10.56 -26.02
C GLU A 224 10.03 -9.61 -26.93
N PHE A 225 9.88 -8.33 -26.57
CA PHE A 225 9.08 -7.38 -27.35
C PHE A 225 9.93 -6.35 -28.09
N LEU A 226 10.73 -5.58 -27.37
CA LEU A 226 11.54 -4.48 -27.91
C LEU A 226 12.39 -4.86 -29.15
N PRO A 227 13.04 -6.05 -29.21
CA PRO A 227 13.84 -6.43 -30.38
C PRO A 227 13.03 -6.86 -31.61
N HIS A 228 11.69 -6.90 -31.56
CA HIS A 228 10.83 -7.49 -32.60
C HIS A 228 9.79 -6.49 -33.19
N PRO A 229 10.20 -5.31 -33.70
CA PRO A 229 9.28 -4.31 -34.22
C PRO A 229 8.47 -4.76 -35.45
N THR A 230 8.95 -5.75 -36.20
CA THR A 230 8.31 -6.24 -37.43
C THR A 230 7.39 -7.44 -37.20
N ASP A 231 7.42 -8.05 -36.01
CA ASP A 231 6.53 -9.16 -35.66
C ASP A 231 5.15 -8.59 -35.29
N PRO A 232 4.07 -8.89 -36.04
CA PRO A 232 2.75 -8.36 -35.76
C PRO A 232 2.21 -8.72 -34.36
N GLU A 233 2.56 -9.89 -33.82
CA GLU A 233 2.08 -10.32 -32.52
C GLU A 233 2.78 -9.56 -31.38
N ARG A 234 4.04 -9.18 -31.60
CA ARG A 234 4.91 -8.49 -30.62
C ARG A 234 5.05 -6.99 -30.86
N ASN A 235 4.58 -6.47 -31.99
CA ASN A 235 4.58 -5.03 -32.26
C ASN A 235 3.60 -4.33 -31.31
N LEU A 236 4.11 -3.40 -30.52
CA LEU A 236 3.36 -2.69 -29.47
C LEU A 236 2.90 -1.27 -29.87
N ALA A 237 2.95 -0.93 -31.16
CA ALA A 237 2.50 0.38 -31.61
C ALA A 237 1.00 0.58 -31.31
N ILE A 238 0.67 1.80 -30.89
CA ILE A 238 -0.70 2.23 -30.59
C ILE A 238 -1.02 3.51 -31.34
N HIS A 239 -2.30 3.72 -31.66
CA HIS A 239 -2.78 4.90 -32.37
C HIS A 239 -4.04 5.43 -31.71
N ALA A 240 -4.07 6.73 -31.46
CA ALA A 240 -5.19 7.37 -30.81
C ALA A 240 -6.48 7.15 -31.61
N GLY A 241 -7.55 6.73 -30.93
CA GLY A 241 -8.84 6.40 -31.51
C GLY A 241 -8.98 4.95 -32.00
N LEU A 242 -7.90 4.17 -32.06
CA LEU A 242 -7.97 2.74 -32.36
C LEU A 242 -8.02 1.92 -31.06
N HIS A 243 -8.96 0.98 -30.97
CA HIS A 243 -9.12 0.08 -29.82
C HIS A 243 -9.22 0.77 -28.45
N GLY A 244 -9.64 2.04 -28.42
CA GLY A 244 -9.78 2.83 -27.20
C GLY A 244 -8.52 3.59 -26.75
N ALA A 245 -7.39 3.44 -27.46
CA ALA A 245 -6.16 4.16 -27.16
C ALA A 245 -6.34 5.68 -27.28
N ARG A 246 -5.72 6.43 -26.37
CA ARG A 246 -5.70 7.90 -26.36
C ARG A 246 -4.36 8.46 -26.84
N LEU A 247 -3.32 7.64 -26.79
CA LEU A 247 -1.96 7.98 -27.21
C LEU A 247 -1.64 7.39 -28.59
N SER A 248 -0.66 7.98 -29.28
CA SER A 248 -0.09 7.45 -30.53
C SER A 248 1.41 7.30 -30.37
N HIS A 249 1.89 6.06 -30.41
CA HIS A 249 3.31 5.71 -30.29
C HIS A 249 3.65 4.63 -31.32
N ASP A 250 4.84 4.74 -31.94
CA ASP A 250 5.45 3.60 -32.60
C ASP A 250 5.89 2.54 -31.57
N HIS A 251 6.31 1.38 -32.03
CA HIS A 251 6.69 0.26 -31.16
C HIS A 251 7.81 0.61 -30.17
N VAL A 252 8.87 1.27 -30.63
CA VAL A 252 10.06 1.57 -29.80
C VAL A 252 9.69 2.59 -28.72
N ARG A 253 8.98 3.66 -29.11
CA ARG A 253 8.48 4.67 -28.18
C ARG A 253 7.51 4.10 -27.17
N HIS A 254 6.63 3.18 -27.60
CA HIS A 254 5.69 2.54 -26.68
C HIS A 254 6.39 1.61 -25.70
N CYS A 255 7.38 0.82 -26.14
CA CYS A 255 8.22 0.02 -25.24
C CYS A 255 8.89 0.91 -24.19
N GLN A 256 9.50 2.03 -24.59
CA GLN A 256 10.11 2.97 -23.65
C GLN A 256 9.08 3.53 -22.64
N TYR A 257 7.87 3.87 -23.10
CA TYR A 257 6.79 4.37 -22.23
C TYR A 257 6.30 3.31 -21.21
N VAL A 258 6.25 2.04 -21.60
CA VAL A 258 5.93 0.93 -20.70
C VAL A 258 7.07 0.71 -19.70
N ALA A 259 8.32 0.65 -20.17
CA ALA A 259 9.50 0.45 -19.33
C ALA A 259 9.61 1.52 -18.23
N GLU A 260 9.53 2.80 -18.58
CA GLU A 260 9.60 3.91 -17.61
C GLU A 260 8.45 3.90 -16.60
N SER A 261 7.25 3.44 -17.01
CA SER A 261 6.11 3.28 -16.10
C SER A 261 6.37 2.19 -15.06
N LEU A 262 6.84 1.02 -15.52
CA LEU A 262 7.14 -0.11 -14.64
C LEU A 262 8.31 0.21 -13.70
N THR A 263 9.32 0.93 -14.17
CA THR A 263 10.45 1.40 -13.35
C THR A 263 10.01 2.41 -12.31
N LEU A 264 9.15 3.37 -12.66
CA LEU A 264 8.57 4.28 -11.69
C LEU A 264 7.78 3.53 -10.62
N TRP A 265 6.92 2.61 -11.03
CA TRP A 265 6.15 1.78 -10.10
C TRP A 265 7.07 0.95 -9.20
N GLU A 266 8.18 0.41 -9.72
CA GLU A 266 9.17 -0.30 -8.91
C GLU A 266 9.79 0.63 -7.86
N ASN A 267 10.18 1.84 -8.24
CA ASN A 267 10.74 2.84 -7.33
C ASN A 267 9.73 3.21 -6.23
N VAL A 268 8.43 3.30 -6.56
CA VAL A 268 7.38 3.55 -5.57
C VAL A 268 7.24 2.35 -4.62
N GLN A 269 7.10 1.13 -5.14
CA GLN A 269 6.91 -0.07 -4.32
C GLN A 269 8.12 -0.35 -3.40
N ARG A 270 9.35 -0.14 -3.90
CA ARG A 270 10.58 -0.29 -3.13
C ARG A 270 10.62 0.63 -1.89
N HIS A 271 9.91 1.75 -1.95
CA HIS A 271 9.89 2.78 -0.92
C HIS A 271 8.48 3.03 -0.36
N ILE A 272 7.57 2.07 -0.49
CA ILE A 272 6.16 2.26 -0.17
C ILE A 272 5.93 2.67 1.30
N PHE A 273 6.73 2.16 2.24
CA PHE A 273 6.67 2.55 3.65
C PHE A 273 7.08 4.01 3.90
N GLU A 274 8.05 4.52 3.13
CA GLU A 274 8.46 5.93 3.16
C GLU A 274 7.34 6.80 2.60
N PHE A 275 6.69 6.37 1.51
CA PHE A 275 5.52 7.04 0.95
C PHE A 275 4.35 7.12 1.95
N TRP A 276 4.06 6.04 2.67
CA TRP A 276 3.10 6.07 3.78
C TRP A 276 3.50 7.05 4.89
N GLN A 277 4.79 7.14 5.22
CA GLN A 277 5.29 8.10 6.22
C GLN A 277 5.06 9.55 5.76
N VAL A 278 5.50 9.91 4.56
CA VAL A 278 5.36 11.30 4.08
C VAL A 278 3.90 11.69 3.86
N ALA A 279 3.04 10.73 3.49
CA ALA A 279 1.61 10.97 3.37
C ALA A 279 0.97 11.32 4.71
N GLU A 280 1.29 10.56 5.77
CA GLU A 280 0.80 10.87 7.11
C GLU A 280 1.44 12.14 7.68
N ASP A 281 2.72 12.41 7.42
CA ASP A 281 3.38 13.65 7.84
C ASP A 281 2.67 14.88 7.26
N ASP A 282 2.42 14.88 5.95
CA ASP A 282 1.72 15.97 5.26
C ASP A 282 0.32 16.18 5.85
N MET A 283 -0.43 15.11 6.09
CA MET A 283 -1.82 15.21 6.58
C MET A 283 -1.95 15.49 8.07
N LEU A 284 -1.13 14.86 8.91
CA LEU A 284 -1.33 14.77 10.36
C LEU A 284 -0.34 15.61 11.16
N LEU A 285 0.80 16.02 10.59
CA LEU A 285 1.83 16.77 11.31
C LEU A 285 2.01 18.17 10.69
N ASP A 286 2.44 18.22 9.42
CA ASP A 286 2.81 19.47 8.76
C ASP A 286 1.58 20.28 8.32
N GLY A 287 0.47 19.60 8.02
CA GLY A 287 -0.79 20.26 7.65
C GLY A 287 -1.44 21.03 8.81
N GLY A 288 -1.12 20.71 10.06
CA GLY A 288 -1.66 21.42 11.25
C GLY A 288 -3.18 21.52 11.29
N GLY A 289 -3.89 20.53 10.73
CA GLY A 289 -5.36 20.50 10.64
C GLY A 289 -5.96 21.38 9.54
N HIS A 290 -5.13 21.95 8.65
CA HIS A 290 -5.59 22.80 7.53
C HIS A 290 -5.89 21.97 6.29
N TYR A 291 -7.09 22.15 5.75
CA TYR A 291 -7.53 21.63 4.46
C TYR A 291 -8.79 22.38 4.01
N ASN A 292 -9.05 22.37 2.71
CA ASN A 292 -10.27 22.92 2.12
C ASN A 292 -11.24 21.77 1.82
N PHE A 293 -12.45 21.82 2.36
CA PHE A 293 -13.47 20.84 1.99
C PHE A 293 -14.21 21.33 0.74
N VAL A 294 -13.92 20.71 -0.40
CA VAL A 294 -14.34 21.21 -1.73
C VAL A 294 -14.85 20.08 -2.60
N ASN A 295 -15.77 20.42 -3.51
CA ASN A 295 -16.17 19.50 -4.58
C ASN A 295 -15.09 19.51 -5.67
N THR A 296 -14.48 18.35 -5.94
CA THR A 296 -13.45 18.18 -6.97
C THR A 296 -14.03 17.80 -8.33
N GLY A 297 -15.35 17.67 -8.46
CA GLY A 297 -16.01 17.04 -9.60
C GLY A 297 -16.10 15.51 -9.49
N GLN A 298 -15.35 14.89 -8.57
CA GLN A 298 -15.45 13.46 -8.22
C GLN A 298 -16.19 13.23 -6.90
N GLY A 299 -16.71 14.29 -6.29
CA GLY A 299 -17.30 14.29 -4.96
C GLY A 299 -16.69 15.38 -4.08
N HIS A 300 -17.15 15.49 -2.84
CA HIS A 300 -16.54 16.39 -1.87
C HIS A 300 -15.35 15.72 -1.20
N HIS A 301 -14.20 16.38 -1.21
CA HIS A 301 -12.98 15.89 -0.60
C HIS A 301 -12.34 16.94 0.31
N ARG A 302 -11.61 16.45 1.31
CA ARG A 302 -10.69 17.25 2.10
C ARG A 302 -9.41 17.46 1.27
N LEU A 303 -9.31 18.60 0.61
CA LEU A 303 -8.15 19.00 -0.18
C LEU A 303 -7.07 19.58 0.73
N CYS A 304 -5.88 18.96 0.76
CA CYS A 304 -4.78 19.43 1.61
C CYS A 304 -3.43 19.36 0.89
N GLY A 305 -2.48 20.19 1.36
CA GLY A 305 -1.13 20.22 0.82
C GLY A 305 -0.38 18.92 1.06
N ALA A 306 0.56 18.63 0.18
CA ALA A 306 1.23 17.33 0.12
C ALA A 306 2.72 17.49 -0.26
N LYS A 307 3.41 18.40 0.43
CA LYS A 307 4.75 18.86 0.04
C LYS A 307 5.78 17.73 0.10
N LYS A 308 5.78 16.93 1.17
CA LYS A 308 6.75 15.83 1.34
C LYS A 308 6.45 14.69 0.38
N SER A 309 5.16 14.35 0.24
CA SER A 309 4.67 13.33 -0.69
C SER A 309 4.99 13.69 -2.14
N PHE A 310 4.82 14.96 -2.53
CA PHE A 310 5.18 15.46 -3.87
C PHE A 310 6.67 15.36 -4.12
N ALA A 311 7.49 15.86 -3.18
CA ALA A 311 8.95 15.80 -3.29
C ALA A 311 9.44 14.35 -3.42
N ARG A 312 8.83 13.42 -2.66
CA ARG A 312 9.18 12.00 -2.71
C ARG A 312 8.81 11.36 -4.05
N MET A 313 7.64 11.70 -4.61
CA MET A 313 7.22 11.21 -5.92
C MET A 313 8.09 11.81 -7.04
N ALA A 314 8.38 13.11 -7.00
CA ALA A 314 9.27 13.76 -7.96
C ALA A 314 10.66 13.11 -7.99
N ARG A 315 11.18 12.70 -6.82
CA ARG A 315 12.42 11.91 -6.73
C ARG A 315 12.28 10.54 -7.40
N ALA A 316 11.18 9.81 -7.18
CA ALA A 316 10.95 8.51 -7.83
C ALA A 316 10.89 8.62 -9.36
N VAL A 317 10.27 9.69 -9.88
CA VAL A 317 10.23 10.01 -11.31
C VAL A 317 11.63 10.30 -11.85
N ALA A 318 12.42 11.13 -11.17
CA ALA A 318 13.79 11.42 -11.58
C ALA A 318 14.70 10.17 -11.52
N GLU A 319 14.49 9.29 -10.54
CA GLU A 319 15.19 8.00 -10.45
C GLU A 319 14.84 7.08 -11.63
N ALA A 320 13.56 7.02 -12.02
CA ALA A 320 13.11 6.21 -13.15
C ALA A 320 13.63 6.76 -14.48
N GLU A 321 13.49 8.05 -14.74
CA GLU A 321 14.01 8.70 -15.96
C GLU A 321 15.51 8.46 -16.14
N ARG A 322 16.29 8.59 -15.06
CA ARG A 322 17.73 8.34 -15.10
C ARG A 322 18.04 6.87 -15.40
N ALA A 323 17.26 5.93 -14.87
CA ALA A 323 17.44 4.51 -15.11
C ALA A 323 17.10 4.11 -16.56
N GLU A 324 16.09 4.72 -17.15
CA GLU A 324 15.65 4.45 -18.53
C GLU A 324 16.39 5.29 -19.60
N GLY A 325 17.20 6.27 -19.18
CA GLY A 325 17.94 7.15 -20.11
C GLY A 325 17.07 8.17 -20.85
N GLY A 326 15.83 8.37 -20.41
CA GLY A 326 14.88 9.30 -21.03
C GLY A 326 13.49 9.21 -20.40
N TRP A 327 12.57 10.05 -20.87
CA TRP A 327 11.18 10.07 -20.42
C TRP A 327 10.22 10.44 -21.56
N VAL A 328 9.22 9.59 -21.84
CA VAL A 328 8.27 9.73 -22.96
C VAL A 328 7.00 10.49 -22.56
N GLY A 329 6.42 10.16 -21.39
CA GLY A 329 5.17 10.81 -20.93
C GLY A 329 5.37 12.22 -20.36
N ILE A 330 4.31 12.79 -19.79
CA ILE A 330 4.44 14.08 -19.07
C ILE A 330 4.75 13.81 -17.58
N LYS A 331 5.58 14.66 -16.97
CA LYS A 331 6.00 14.53 -15.55
C LYS A 331 5.08 15.25 -14.57
N VAL A 332 3.85 15.54 -14.98
CA VAL A 332 2.85 16.15 -14.09
C VAL A 332 2.47 15.13 -13.02
N ILE A 333 2.64 15.53 -11.76
CA ILE A 333 2.25 14.76 -10.57
C ILE A 333 1.04 15.46 -9.96
N HIS A 334 -0.08 14.77 -9.90
CA HIS A 334 -1.28 15.29 -9.25
C HIS A 334 -1.25 14.92 -7.77
N LEU A 335 -1.27 15.93 -6.91
CA LEU A 335 -1.14 15.72 -5.47
C LEU A 335 -1.49 16.98 -4.67
N GLY A 336 -2.50 16.87 -3.81
CA GLY A 336 -3.06 18.02 -3.09
C GLY A 336 -3.81 18.99 -4.01
N ASP A 337 -4.33 18.49 -5.13
CA ASP A 337 -5.05 19.26 -6.15
C ASP A 337 -6.45 18.67 -6.41
N ARG A 338 -7.09 19.05 -7.51
CA ARG A 338 -8.43 18.57 -7.83
C ARG A 338 -8.47 17.06 -8.14
N ASP A 339 -7.42 16.52 -8.76
CA ASP A 339 -7.41 15.16 -9.30
C ASP A 339 -6.93 14.14 -8.25
N VAL A 340 -6.07 14.59 -7.34
CA VAL A 340 -5.61 13.85 -6.17
C VAL A 340 -5.67 14.77 -4.94
N PRO A 341 -6.81 14.85 -4.24
CA PRO A 341 -7.06 15.90 -3.25
C PRO A 341 -6.21 15.84 -1.99
N ASN A 342 -5.68 14.68 -1.63
CA ASN A 342 -4.84 14.54 -0.44
C ASN A 342 -3.87 13.37 -0.56
N PRO A 343 -2.82 13.34 0.29
CA PRO A 343 -1.84 12.25 0.30
C PRO A 343 -2.43 10.86 0.53
N LEU A 344 -3.56 10.73 1.23
CA LEU A 344 -4.20 9.43 1.45
C LEU A 344 -4.77 8.85 0.14
N VAL A 345 -5.45 9.67 -0.66
CA VAL A 345 -5.93 9.26 -2.00
C VAL A 345 -4.75 8.89 -2.90
N PHE A 346 -3.64 9.62 -2.80
CA PHE A 346 -2.43 9.32 -3.55
C PHE A 346 -1.84 7.95 -3.20
N ILE A 347 -1.52 7.69 -1.94
CA ILE A 347 -0.83 6.44 -1.57
C ILE A 347 -1.69 5.21 -1.80
N ASP A 348 -3.01 5.37 -1.68
CA ASP A 348 -3.99 4.32 -1.95
C ASP A 348 -4.01 3.92 -3.43
N LYS A 349 -3.84 4.89 -4.37
CA LYS A 349 -3.63 4.58 -5.80
C LYS A 349 -2.39 3.69 -5.99
N TYR A 350 -1.24 4.07 -5.45
CA TYR A 350 -0.01 3.28 -5.68
C TYR A 350 0.04 1.95 -4.93
N THR A 351 -0.75 1.81 -3.87
CA THR A 351 -0.90 0.53 -3.17
C THR A 351 -1.48 -0.55 -4.07
N VAL A 352 -2.29 -0.22 -5.08
CA VAL A 352 -2.91 -1.24 -5.96
C VAL A 352 -1.98 -1.81 -7.03
N VAL A 353 -0.80 -1.22 -7.27
CA VAL A 353 0.11 -1.66 -8.33
C VAL A 353 0.41 -3.17 -8.27
N PRO A 354 0.83 -3.75 -7.12
CA PRO A 354 1.09 -5.19 -7.05
C PRO A 354 -0.15 -6.02 -7.37
N ARG A 355 -1.34 -5.56 -6.95
CA ARG A 355 -2.61 -6.23 -7.26
C ARG A 355 -2.92 -6.24 -8.74
N ILE A 356 -2.43 -5.29 -9.54
CA ILE A 356 -2.56 -5.29 -11.01
C ILE A 356 -1.57 -6.27 -11.65
N VAL A 357 -0.28 -6.19 -11.30
CA VAL A 357 0.78 -6.88 -12.05
C VAL A 357 1.06 -8.31 -11.57
N GLN A 358 0.83 -8.62 -10.29
CA GLN A 358 1.08 -9.94 -9.74
C GLN A 358 0.17 -11.03 -10.33
N PRO A 359 -1.15 -10.80 -10.52
CA PRO A 359 -2.01 -11.79 -11.17
C PRO A 359 -1.59 -12.11 -12.60
N ILE A 360 -1.10 -11.13 -13.36
CA ILE A 360 -0.61 -11.34 -14.73
C ILE A 360 0.61 -12.26 -14.72
N MET A 361 1.59 -11.97 -13.87
CA MET A 361 2.77 -12.83 -13.70
C MET A 361 2.37 -14.24 -13.25
N HIS A 362 1.48 -14.35 -12.26
CA HIS A 362 1.01 -15.64 -11.75
C HIS A 362 0.34 -16.46 -12.85
N THR A 363 -0.61 -15.88 -13.60
CA THR A 363 -1.27 -16.56 -14.72
C THR A 363 -0.26 -17.04 -15.76
N VAL A 364 0.70 -16.20 -16.16
CA VAL A 364 1.69 -16.60 -17.18
C VAL A 364 2.63 -17.71 -16.70
N LEU A 365 3.03 -17.70 -15.43
CA LEU A 365 3.88 -18.75 -14.84
C LEU A 365 3.10 -20.06 -14.62
N GLU A 366 1.83 -19.97 -14.20
CA GLU A 366 0.99 -21.16 -14.04
C GLU A 366 0.67 -21.80 -15.40
N LEU A 367 0.43 -20.99 -16.44
CA LEU A 367 0.31 -21.49 -17.81
C LEU A 367 1.59 -22.18 -18.28
N GLU A 368 2.77 -21.68 -17.90
CA GLU A 368 4.04 -22.36 -18.20
C GLU A 368 4.09 -23.75 -17.58
N SER A 369 3.73 -23.85 -16.29
CA SER A 369 3.63 -25.12 -15.56
C SER A 369 2.63 -26.09 -16.21
N ILE A 370 1.44 -25.61 -16.58
CA ILE A 370 0.41 -26.43 -17.23
C ILE A 370 0.92 -26.99 -18.57
N PHE A 371 1.57 -26.16 -19.40
CA PHE A 371 2.06 -26.59 -20.71
C PHE A 371 3.41 -27.33 -20.66
N ALA A 372 4.11 -27.32 -19.53
CA ALA A 372 5.41 -27.97 -19.37
C ALA A 372 5.33 -29.49 -19.64
N PRO A 373 6.27 -30.06 -20.42
CA PRO A 373 6.31 -31.49 -20.67
C PRO A 373 6.41 -32.29 -19.37
N GLY A 374 5.53 -33.28 -19.19
CA GLY A 374 5.55 -34.14 -18.01
C GLY A 374 4.99 -33.51 -16.72
N SER A 375 4.52 -32.25 -16.76
CA SER A 375 3.83 -31.65 -15.62
C SER A 375 2.53 -32.40 -15.33
N PRO A 376 2.28 -32.83 -14.08
CA PRO A 376 1.04 -33.50 -13.71
C PRO A 376 -0.15 -32.57 -13.90
N GLU A 377 -1.22 -33.05 -14.54
CA GLU A 377 -2.44 -32.28 -14.69
C GLU A 377 -3.24 -32.31 -13.39
N THR A 378 -3.28 -31.19 -12.67
CA THR A 378 -4.18 -30.99 -11.53
C THR A 378 -5.64 -31.18 -11.94
N TYR A 379 -6.01 -30.67 -13.11
CA TYR A 379 -7.33 -30.79 -13.72
C TYR A 379 -7.24 -31.55 -15.04
N PRO A 380 -7.73 -32.79 -15.11
CA PRO A 380 -7.65 -33.60 -16.32
C PRO A 380 -8.24 -32.89 -17.54
N GLY A 381 -7.47 -32.80 -18.62
CA GLY A 381 -7.91 -32.23 -19.90
C GLY A 381 -7.77 -30.71 -20.01
N LEU A 382 -7.39 -30.01 -18.94
CA LEU A 382 -7.16 -28.56 -18.95
C LEU A 382 -6.15 -28.14 -20.03
N ARG A 383 -5.02 -28.85 -20.10
CA ARG A 383 -3.99 -28.59 -21.12
C ARG A 383 -4.54 -28.72 -22.53
N ASN A 384 -5.37 -29.73 -22.78
CA ASN A 384 -5.97 -29.95 -24.10
C ASN A 384 -6.98 -28.87 -24.46
N LEU A 385 -7.78 -28.41 -23.49
CA LEU A 385 -8.71 -27.29 -23.67
C LEU A 385 -7.96 -26.01 -24.07
N LEU A 386 -6.93 -25.64 -23.30
CA LEU A 386 -6.11 -24.47 -23.57
C LEU A 386 -5.39 -24.59 -24.92
N ARG A 387 -4.86 -25.77 -25.27
CA ARG A 387 -4.23 -26.03 -26.56
C ARG A 387 -5.22 -25.93 -27.73
N ALA A 388 -6.44 -26.44 -27.55
CA ALA A 388 -7.47 -26.37 -28.60
C ALA A 388 -7.88 -24.93 -28.91
N LYS A 389 -7.94 -24.06 -27.90
CA LYS A 389 -8.34 -22.65 -28.07
C LYS A 389 -7.17 -21.74 -28.48
N PHE A 390 -6.01 -21.91 -27.86
CA PHE A 390 -4.89 -20.97 -27.96
C PHE A 390 -3.67 -21.53 -28.69
N HIS A 391 -3.74 -22.77 -29.17
CA HIS A 391 -2.70 -23.48 -29.92
C HIS A 391 -1.46 -23.85 -29.11
N SER A 392 -0.82 -22.89 -28.43
CA SER A 392 0.42 -23.12 -27.68
C SER A 392 0.60 -22.14 -26.52
N TYR A 393 1.45 -22.50 -25.56
CA TYR A 393 1.85 -21.59 -24.48
C TYR A 393 2.48 -20.29 -25.01
N PRO A 394 3.47 -20.31 -25.93
CA PRO A 394 4.04 -19.07 -26.48
C PRO A 394 3.00 -18.14 -27.11
N ALA A 395 2.02 -18.69 -27.83
CA ALA A 395 0.95 -17.89 -28.45
C ALA A 395 0.04 -17.25 -27.38
N LEU A 396 -0.40 -18.01 -26.38
CA LEU A 396 -1.23 -17.49 -25.28
C LEU A 396 -0.49 -16.46 -24.43
N ARG A 397 0.77 -16.73 -24.08
CA ARG A 397 1.65 -15.80 -23.35
C ARG A 397 1.81 -14.48 -24.12
N THR A 398 2.14 -14.56 -25.42
CA THR A 398 2.32 -13.37 -26.27
C THR A 398 1.01 -12.58 -26.37
N MET A 399 -0.13 -13.26 -26.54
CA MET A 399 -1.44 -12.60 -26.58
C MET A 399 -1.76 -11.81 -25.31
N ILE A 400 -1.54 -12.39 -24.13
CA ILE A 400 -1.79 -11.74 -22.83
C ILE A 400 -0.86 -10.54 -22.64
N LEU A 401 0.45 -10.75 -22.83
CA LEU A 401 1.45 -9.73 -22.55
C LEU A 401 1.44 -8.59 -23.57
N ALA A 402 1.22 -8.88 -24.84
CA ALA A 402 1.10 -7.85 -25.88
C ALA A 402 -0.14 -6.98 -25.64
N ASP A 403 -1.28 -7.57 -25.26
CA ASP A 403 -2.49 -6.81 -24.94
C ASP A 403 -2.27 -5.93 -23.69
N PHE A 404 -1.66 -6.47 -22.63
CA PHE A 404 -1.32 -5.69 -21.44
C PHE A 404 -0.37 -4.53 -21.77
N PHE A 405 0.75 -4.79 -22.45
CA PHE A 405 1.71 -3.73 -22.77
C PHE A 405 1.14 -2.67 -23.71
N ARG A 406 0.27 -3.02 -24.66
CA ARG A 406 -0.42 -2.03 -25.49
C ARG A 406 -1.42 -1.23 -24.68
N HIS A 407 -2.35 -1.90 -23.98
CA HIS A 407 -3.61 -1.29 -23.54
C HIS A 407 -3.67 -0.93 -22.06
N ALA A 408 -2.76 -1.43 -21.22
CA ALA A 408 -2.61 -0.94 -19.85
C ALA A 408 -1.83 0.40 -19.79
N PHE A 409 -1.27 0.85 -20.92
CA PHE A 409 -0.42 2.04 -21.03
C PHE A 409 -0.82 2.96 -22.20
N ASP A 410 -2.06 2.90 -22.68
CA ASP A 410 -2.51 3.63 -23.87
C ASP A 410 -3.20 4.98 -23.59
N GLY A 411 -3.21 5.43 -22.33
CA GLY A 411 -3.86 6.66 -21.88
C GLY A 411 -5.38 6.54 -21.73
N SER A 412 -5.96 5.34 -21.87
CA SER A 412 -7.38 5.10 -21.60
C SER A 412 -7.73 5.18 -20.10
N GLY A 413 -9.02 5.18 -19.78
CA GLY A 413 -9.54 5.21 -18.40
C GLY A 413 -9.85 6.60 -17.82
N ASP A 414 -9.41 7.67 -18.48
CA ASP A 414 -9.69 9.07 -18.11
C ASP A 414 -9.73 9.96 -19.38
N ASP A 415 -9.68 11.29 -19.22
CA ASP A 415 -9.62 12.31 -20.26
C ASP A 415 -8.33 12.27 -21.15
N GLY A 416 -7.58 11.16 -21.14
CA GLY A 416 -6.47 10.90 -22.06
C GLY A 416 -5.08 11.27 -21.56
N GLY A 417 -4.82 11.14 -20.25
CA GLY A 417 -3.56 11.55 -19.63
C GLY A 417 -2.42 10.53 -19.77
N ASN A 418 -1.22 11.02 -20.12
CA ASN A 418 0.06 10.32 -19.96
C ASN A 418 0.91 10.87 -18.80
N CYS A 419 0.24 11.55 -17.85
CA CYS A 419 0.84 12.03 -16.60
C CYS A 419 1.20 10.87 -15.67
N ILE A 420 1.85 11.18 -14.56
CA ILE A 420 2.32 10.19 -13.60
C ILE A 420 1.16 9.32 -13.09
N ASP A 421 0.05 9.95 -12.72
CA ASP A 421 -1.13 9.25 -12.23
C ASP A 421 -1.96 8.62 -13.36
N GLY A 422 -1.97 9.22 -14.56
CA GLY A 422 -2.72 8.74 -15.72
C GLY A 422 -2.29 7.35 -16.20
N ARG A 423 -1.00 7.00 -16.04
CA ARG A 423 -0.45 5.66 -16.34
C ARG A 423 -1.18 4.57 -15.56
N LEU A 424 -1.43 4.81 -14.28
CA LEU A 424 -2.10 3.85 -13.42
C LEU A 424 -3.60 3.76 -13.76
N THR A 425 -4.21 4.88 -14.17
CA THR A 425 -5.60 4.88 -14.61
C THR A 425 -5.82 4.01 -15.85
N SER A 426 -4.90 4.01 -16.82
CA SER A 426 -4.96 3.10 -17.98
C SER A 426 -4.83 1.63 -17.57
N ALA A 427 -3.93 1.30 -16.66
CA ALA A 427 -3.78 -0.06 -16.17
C ALA A 427 -5.02 -0.53 -15.37
N TRP A 428 -5.61 0.36 -14.58
CA TRP A 428 -6.88 0.10 -13.89
C TRP A 428 -8.02 -0.14 -14.89
N ASN A 429 -8.11 0.67 -15.95
CA ASN A 429 -9.08 0.46 -17.01
C ASN A 429 -8.87 -0.88 -17.73
N TRP A 430 -7.62 -1.30 -17.98
CA TRP A 430 -7.33 -2.62 -18.54
C TRP A 430 -7.86 -3.74 -17.64
N CYS A 431 -7.65 -3.65 -16.32
CA CYS A 431 -8.21 -4.60 -15.35
C CYS A 431 -9.75 -4.69 -15.44
N HIS A 432 -10.44 -3.55 -15.65
CA HIS A 432 -11.91 -3.48 -15.81
C HIS A 432 -12.45 -4.03 -17.12
N GLN A 433 -11.57 -4.36 -18.07
CA GLN A 433 -11.96 -4.96 -19.34
C GLN A 433 -11.50 -6.41 -19.46
N LEU A 434 -10.79 -6.96 -18.44
CA LEU A 434 -10.16 -8.27 -18.53
C LEU A 434 -11.18 -9.36 -18.85
N GLU A 435 -12.37 -9.30 -18.26
CA GLU A 435 -13.46 -10.27 -18.47
C GLU A 435 -13.99 -10.31 -19.90
N LYS A 436 -13.73 -9.26 -20.68
CA LYS A 436 -14.10 -9.16 -22.10
C LYS A 436 -12.98 -9.60 -23.04
N LYS A 437 -11.79 -9.89 -22.52
CA LYS A 437 -10.64 -10.29 -23.34
C LYS A 437 -10.76 -11.75 -23.77
N PRO A 438 -10.30 -12.11 -25.00
CA PRO A 438 -10.46 -13.47 -25.55
C PRO A 438 -9.71 -14.55 -24.76
N TYR A 439 -8.75 -14.15 -23.91
CA TYR A 439 -7.94 -15.01 -23.05
C TYR A 439 -8.40 -15.00 -21.58
N TYR A 440 -9.55 -14.42 -21.25
CA TYR A 440 -10.03 -14.33 -19.86
C TYR A 440 -10.19 -15.71 -19.19
N ASP A 441 -10.63 -16.71 -19.93
CA ASP A 441 -10.72 -18.09 -19.46
C ASP A 441 -9.35 -18.66 -19.04
N ALA A 442 -8.25 -18.24 -19.66
CA ALA A 442 -6.93 -18.63 -19.19
C ALA A 442 -6.63 -18.09 -17.79
N PHE A 443 -7.05 -16.86 -17.46
CA PHE A 443 -6.95 -16.32 -16.10
C PHE A 443 -7.79 -17.14 -15.11
N VAL A 444 -9.05 -17.38 -15.43
CA VAL A 444 -9.97 -18.14 -14.55
C VAL A 444 -9.45 -19.56 -14.29
N LEU A 445 -8.92 -20.22 -15.32
CA LEU A 445 -8.38 -21.57 -15.23
C LEU A 445 -7.03 -21.66 -14.50
N THR A 446 -6.38 -20.52 -14.24
CA THR A 446 -5.17 -20.41 -13.39
C THR A 446 -5.50 -19.75 -12.05
N GLU A 447 -6.68 -20.04 -11.50
CA GLU A 447 -7.14 -19.58 -10.17
C GLU A 447 -7.20 -18.06 -9.98
N PHE A 448 -7.30 -17.26 -11.05
CA PHE A 448 -7.53 -15.83 -10.93
C PHE A 448 -8.90 -15.55 -10.28
N LYS A 449 -8.88 -14.84 -9.14
CA LYS A 449 -10.11 -14.51 -8.37
C LYS A 449 -10.58 -13.07 -8.57
N GLY A 450 -9.80 -12.25 -9.26
CA GLY A 450 -10.02 -10.82 -9.40
C GLY A 450 -8.76 -10.02 -9.07
N PHE A 451 -8.84 -8.72 -9.31
CA PHE A 451 -7.83 -7.75 -8.89
C PHE A 451 -8.09 -7.21 -7.48
N ASP A 452 -9.08 -7.77 -6.76
CA ASP A 452 -9.57 -7.42 -5.42
C ASP A 452 -9.12 -8.34 -4.29
#